data_AF-A0A9W5X092-F1
#
_entry.id   AF-A0A9W5X092-F1
#
_cell.length_a   1.000
_cell.length_b   1.000
_cell.length_c   1.000
_cell.angle_alpha   90.00
_cell.angle_beta   90.00
_cell.angle_gamma   90.00
#
_symmetry.space_group_name_H-M   'P 1'
#
loop_
_entity.id
_entity.type
_entity.pdbx_description
1 polymer ?
#
loop_
_entity_poly.entity_id
_entity_poly.type
_entity_poly.pdbx_seq_one_letter_code
_entity_poly.pdbx_strand_id
1 'polypeptide(L)'
;MVACSQTVTGTAQRAESEAVDATRSYGYVDDRCGLLDDSSVQETLGAAEVTRPYSGAVCQYILARRSGSGSSTTIDVTFSWFETGELERERRLAEARGAVITEFDVERHKAFSARRDTTGAACSVTAAAGTGVLSWWVQMRGQRTGDPCAEAQKLMAATLQSDL
;
A
#
# COMPACT_ATOMS: atom_id res chain seq x y z
N MET A 1 6.39 -14.30 -59.18
CA MET A 1 5.99 -14.70 -57.81
C MET A 1 5.34 -13.49 -57.18
N VAL A 2 4.08 -13.60 -56.76
CA VAL A 2 3.37 -12.52 -56.06
C VAL A 2 3.44 -12.83 -54.57
N ALA A 3 4.03 -11.94 -53.78
CA ALA A 3 4.12 -12.07 -52.33
C ALA A 3 2.96 -11.29 -51.69
N CYS A 4 2.11 -11.98 -50.93
CA CYS A 4 1.05 -11.35 -50.14
C CYS A 4 1.61 -10.99 -48.76
N SER A 5 1.83 -9.70 -48.50
CA SER A 5 2.03 -9.18 -47.15
C SER A 5 0.68 -8.69 -46.61
N GLN A 6 0.29 -9.15 -45.42
CA GLN A 6 -0.88 -8.65 -44.71
C GLN A 6 -0.42 -7.88 -43.47
N THR A 7 -0.96 -6.69 -43.28
CA THR A 7 -0.69 -5.87 -42.09
C THR A 7 -1.76 -6.17 -41.06
N VAL A 8 -1.36 -6.72 -39.92
CA VAL A 8 -2.26 -6.94 -38.78
C VAL A 8 -2.28 -5.66 -37.95
N THR A 9 -3.43 -5.02 -37.87
CA THR A 9 -3.66 -3.89 -36.98
C THR A 9 -3.91 -4.39 -35.56
N GLY A 10 -3.07 -3.95 -34.62
CA GLY A 10 -3.24 -4.19 -33.20
C GLY A 10 -2.61 -3.04 -32.42
N THR A 11 -3.22 -2.63 -31.32
CA THR A 11 -2.61 -1.72 -30.36
C THR A 11 -1.63 -2.48 -29.49
N ALA A 12 -0.35 -2.08 -29.50
CA ALA A 12 0.64 -2.63 -28.60
C ALA A 12 0.26 -2.29 -27.16
N GLN A 13 -0.08 -3.30 -26.36
CA GLN A 13 -0.16 -3.14 -24.90
C GLN A 13 1.20 -3.44 -24.30
N ARG A 14 1.56 -2.65 -23.28
CA ARG A 14 2.71 -2.98 -22.43
C ARG A 14 2.45 -4.36 -21.85
N ALA A 15 3.43 -5.26 -21.96
CA ALA A 15 3.39 -6.50 -21.20
C ALA A 15 3.27 -6.12 -19.71
N GLU A 16 2.16 -6.50 -19.09
CA GLU A 16 2.10 -6.56 -17.63
C GLU A 16 3.26 -7.48 -17.24
N SER A 17 4.19 -6.93 -16.45
CA SER A 17 5.35 -7.67 -15.97
C SER A 17 4.85 -9.01 -15.44
N GLU A 18 5.43 -10.12 -15.95
CA GLU A 18 5.19 -11.45 -15.42
C GLU A 18 5.22 -11.34 -13.89
N ALA A 19 4.11 -11.74 -13.26
CA ALA A 19 3.92 -11.60 -11.83
C ALA A 19 5.20 -11.98 -11.11
N VAL A 20 5.76 -11.01 -10.38
CA VAL A 20 6.88 -11.23 -9.46
C VAL A 20 6.48 -12.45 -8.62
N ASP A 21 7.24 -13.54 -8.82
CA ASP A 21 7.10 -14.86 -8.20
C ASP A 21 5.70 -15.17 -7.61
N ALA A 22 4.89 -15.96 -8.33
CA ALA A 22 3.55 -16.37 -7.87
C ALA A 22 3.54 -17.15 -6.52
N THR A 23 4.71 -17.49 -5.96
CA THR A 23 4.85 -18.08 -4.62
C THR A 23 5.21 -17.07 -3.52
N ARG A 24 5.29 -15.77 -3.85
CA ARG A 24 5.74 -14.74 -2.92
C ARG A 24 4.67 -14.39 -1.89
N SER A 25 5.05 -14.52 -0.61
CA SER A 25 4.21 -14.16 0.53
C SER A 25 4.62 -12.81 1.11
N TYR A 26 3.66 -11.88 1.17
CA TYR A 26 3.81 -10.60 1.89
C TYR A 26 3.16 -10.64 3.28
N GLY A 27 2.76 -11.83 3.73
CA GLY A 27 2.20 -12.06 5.05
C GLY A 27 3.23 -11.86 6.16
N TYR A 28 2.83 -12.19 7.39
CA TYR A 28 3.74 -12.14 8.52
C TYR A 28 4.75 -13.29 8.47
N VAL A 29 6.02 -12.96 8.24
CA VAL A 29 7.14 -13.93 8.16
C VAL A 29 8.37 -13.32 8.84
N ASP A 30 9.07 -14.10 9.68
CA ASP A 30 10.28 -13.67 10.40
C ASP A 30 10.12 -12.34 11.16
N ASP A 31 8.99 -12.16 11.86
CA ASP A 31 8.67 -10.92 12.61
C ASP A 31 8.55 -9.64 11.74
N ARG A 32 8.23 -9.82 10.46
CA ARG A 32 8.05 -8.72 9.50
C ARG A 32 6.66 -8.77 8.89
N CYS A 33 6.09 -7.62 8.59
CA CYS A 33 4.82 -7.49 7.88
C CYS A 33 5.03 -6.76 6.57
N GLY A 34 4.62 -7.35 5.44
CA GLY A 34 4.93 -6.78 4.13
C GLY A 34 6.43 -6.61 3.94
N LEU A 35 7.22 -7.57 4.45
CA LEU A 35 8.68 -7.61 4.41
C LEU A 35 9.40 -6.49 5.20
N LEU A 36 8.65 -5.60 5.88
CA LEU A 36 9.21 -4.54 6.71
C LEU A 36 9.29 -4.96 8.19
N ASP A 37 10.42 -4.66 8.82
CA ASP A 37 10.54 -4.69 10.29
C ASP A 37 9.98 -3.41 10.93
N ASP A 38 9.81 -3.43 12.26
CA ASP A 38 9.28 -2.28 13.02
C ASP A 38 10.11 -1.02 12.84
N SER A 39 11.45 -1.14 12.81
CA SER A 39 12.36 -0.01 12.56
C SER A 39 12.14 0.62 11.19
N SER A 40 11.94 -0.19 10.15
CA SER A 40 11.70 0.28 8.79
C SER A 40 10.38 1.05 8.70
N VAL A 41 9.31 0.55 9.36
CA VAL A 41 8.03 1.27 9.43
C VAL A 41 8.17 2.58 10.22
N GLN A 42 8.91 2.54 11.34
CA GLN A 42 9.18 3.71 12.18
C GLN A 42 9.95 4.79 11.40
N GLU A 43 11.04 4.42 10.72
CA GLU A 43 11.89 5.32 9.94
C GLU A 43 11.14 5.90 8.74
N THR A 44 10.40 5.05 8.00
CA THR A 44 9.60 5.47 6.84
C THR A 44 8.61 6.58 7.20
N LEU A 45 8.02 6.50 8.39
CA LEU A 45 7.07 7.48 8.91
C LEU A 45 7.71 8.54 9.81
N GLY A 46 9.04 8.57 9.96
CA GLY A 46 9.74 9.53 10.83
C GLY A 46 9.18 9.57 12.26
N ALA A 47 8.76 8.42 12.78
CA ALA A 47 8.21 8.31 14.12
C ALA A 47 9.33 8.19 15.17
N ALA A 48 9.09 8.74 16.35
CA ALA A 48 10.00 8.63 17.48
C ALA A 48 9.86 7.26 18.19
N GLU A 49 8.65 6.70 18.16
CA GLU A 49 8.30 5.44 18.82
C GLU A 49 7.35 4.65 17.91
N VAL A 50 7.48 3.33 17.93
CA VAL A 50 6.61 2.36 17.25
C VAL A 50 6.20 1.26 18.24
N THR A 51 4.96 0.80 18.15
CA THR A 51 4.50 -0.40 18.85
C THR A 51 3.60 -1.18 17.91
N ARG A 52 3.86 -2.48 17.78
CA ARG A 52 3.03 -3.40 16.99
C ARG A 52 2.16 -4.27 17.91
N PRO A 53 0.97 -3.81 18.35
CA PRO A 53 0.13 -4.58 19.27
C PRO A 53 -0.43 -5.88 18.68
N TYR A 54 -0.46 -6.01 17.35
CA TYR A 54 -0.97 -7.21 16.67
C TYR A 54 -0.20 -7.49 15.38
N SER A 55 0.14 -8.77 15.16
CA SER A 55 0.78 -9.30 13.96
C SER A 55 0.14 -10.62 13.51
N GLY A 56 0.06 -10.83 12.20
CA GLY A 56 -0.56 -12.00 11.57
C GLY A 56 -0.88 -11.73 10.09
N ALA A 57 -2.05 -12.16 9.60
CA ALA A 57 -2.52 -11.79 8.25
C ALA A 57 -2.74 -10.26 8.10
N VAL A 58 -2.93 -9.59 9.23
CA VAL A 58 -3.01 -8.15 9.38
C VAL A 58 -2.00 -7.75 10.45
N CYS A 59 -1.30 -6.64 10.26
CA CYS A 59 -0.44 -6.06 11.29
C CYS A 59 -0.94 -4.67 11.64
N GLN A 60 -0.98 -4.38 12.94
CA GLN A 60 -1.38 -3.08 13.46
C GLN A 60 -0.20 -2.43 14.15
N TYR A 61 -0.01 -1.14 13.89
CA TYR A 61 1.04 -0.33 14.48
C TYR A 61 0.43 0.93 15.07
N ILE A 62 0.98 1.34 16.21
CA ILE A 62 0.73 2.63 16.83
C ILE A 62 2.08 3.34 16.86
N LEU A 63 2.16 4.48 16.17
CA LEU A 63 3.37 5.29 16.13
C LEU A 63 3.16 6.62 16.83
N ALA A 64 4.21 7.14 17.45
CA ALA A 64 4.23 8.50 17.99
C ALA A 64 5.25 9.35 17.23
N ARG A 65 4.77 10.41 16.57
CA ARG A 65 5.61 11.38 15.86
C ARG A 65 5.68 12.67 16.64
N ARG A 66 6.90 13.12 16.97
CA ARG A 66 7.12 14.38 17.68
C ARG A 66 7.29 15.52 16.69
N SER A 67 6.56 16.61 16.90
CA SER A 67 6.75 17.87 16.18
C SER A 67 7.83 18.72 16.87
N GLY A 68 8.50 19.58 16.11
CA GLY A 68 9.46 20.56 16.64
C GLY A 68 8.85 21.53 17.68
N SER A 69 7.52 21.66 17.73
CA SER A 69 6.80 22.43 18.74
C SER A 69 6.56 21.68 20.06
N GLY A 70 7.06 20.45 20.22
CA GLY A 70 6.85 19.61 21.40
C GLY A 70 5.53 18.83 21.43
N SER A 71 4.64 19.03 20.45
CA SER A 71 3.42 18.24 20.29
C SER A 71 3.73 16.83 19.78
N SER A 72 2.96 15.83 20.21
CA SER A 72 3.04 14.44 19.74
C SER A 72 1.79 14.09 18.94
N THR A 73 1.97 13.50 17.76
CA THR A 73 0.89 12.99 16.91
C THR A 73 0.93 11.48 16.94
N THR A 74 -0.19 10.86 17.34
CA THR A 74 -0.37 9.41 17.25
C THR A 74 -0.85 9.03 15.85
N ILE A 75 -0.19 8.04 15.25
CA ILE A 75 -0.49 7.53 13.92
C ILE A 75 -0.86 6.07 14.06
N ASP A 76 -2.06 5.73 13.63
CA ASP A 76 -2.54 4.35 13.54
C ASP A 76 -2.27 3.83 12.14
N VAL A 77 -1.55 2.71 12.04
CA VAL A 77 -1.20 2.10 10.76
C VAL A 77 -1.62 0.64 10.75
N THR A 78 -2.22 0.21 9.65
CA THR A 78 -2.63 -1.18 9.44
C THR A 78 -2.09 -1.68 8.13
N PHE A 79 -1.36 -2.79 8.16
CA PHE A 79 -1.00 -3.56 6.99
C PHE A 79 -1.94 -4.74 6.83
N SER A 80 -2.35 -5.06 5.61
CA SER A 80 -3.05 -6.30 5.28
C SER A 80 -2.59 -6.84 3.93
N TRP A 81 -2.47 -8.15 3.84
CA TRP A 81 -2.24 -8.85 2.58
C TRP A 81 -3.31 -9.91 2.35
N PHE A 82 -3.82 -9.97 1.12
CA PHE A 82 -4.74 -10.98 0.65
C PHE A 82 -4.13 -11.70 -0.54
N GLU A 83 -3.70 -12.95 -0.32
CA GLU A 83 -2.96 -13.78 -1.29
C GLU A 83 -3.68 -13.97 -2.63
N THR A 84 -5.02 -14.00 -2.61
CA THR A 84 -5.87 -14.16 -3.81
C THR A 84 -6.84 -12.97 -3.97
N GLY A 85 -6.40 -11.78 -3.56
CA GLY A 85 -7.19 -10.56 -3.69
C GLY A 85 -7.09 -9.93 -5.08
N GLU A 86 -8.12 -9.20 -5.47
CA GLU A 86 -8.23 -8.53 -6.76
C GLU A 86 -8.25 -7.01 -6.57
N LEU A 87 -7.33 -6.27 -7.21
CA LEU A 87 -7.18 -4.83 -7.01
C LEU A 87 -8.48 -4.07 -7.29
N GLU A 88 -9.14 -4.42 -8.40
CA GLU A 88 -10.41 -3.81 -8.80
C GLU A 88 -11.55 -4.10 -7.83
N ARG A 89 -11.54 -5.26 -7.16
CA ARG A 89 -12.52 -5.57 -6.12
C ARG A 89 -12.32 -4.66 -4.91
N GLU A 90 -11.08 -4.49 -4.46
CA GLU A 90 -10.75 -3.60 -3.33
C GLU A 90 -11.08 -2.14 -3.65
N ARG A 91 -10.81 -1.69 -4.88
CA ARG A 91 -11.16 -0.33 -5.33
C ARG A 91 -12.67 -0.09 -5.25
N ARG A 92 -13.48 -0.98 -5.83
CA ARG A 92 -14.95 -0.88 -5.76
C ARG A 92 -15.47 -0.90 -4.32
N LEU A 93 -14.87 -1.70 -3.44
CA LEU A 93 -15.24 -1.74 -2.03
C LEU A 93 -14.94 -0.42 -1.31
N ALA A 94 -13.79 0.20 -1.60
CA ALA A 94 -13.43 1.50 -1.05
C ALA A 94 -14.38 2.62 -1.52
N GLU A 95 -14.74 2.63 -2.81
CA GLU A 95 -15.72 3.57 -3.39
C GLU A 95 -17.10 3.41 -2.74
N ALA A 96 -17.57 2.17 -2.59
CA ALA A 96 -18.86 1.87 -1.95
C ALA A 96 -18.90 2.33 -0.48
N ARG A 97 -17.73 2.46 0.17
CA ARG A 97 -17.58 2.99 1.54
C ARG A 97 -17.39 4.51 1.58
N GLY A 98 -17.47 5.18 0.44
CA GLY A 98 -17.39 6.63 0.29
C GLY A 98 -15.97 7.20 0.35
N ALA A 99 -14.95 6.38 0.03
CA ALA A 99 -13.59 6.89 -0.09
C ALA A 99 -13.40 7.65 -1.41
N VAL A 100 -12.55 8.66 -1.39
CA VAL A 100 -12.07 9.33 -2.61
C VAL A 100 -10.89 8.55 -3.16
N ILE A 101 -11.01 8.05 -4.39
CA ILE A 101 -10.00 7.20 -5.02
C ILE A 101 -9.05 8.03 -5.89
N THR A 102 -7.77 7.66 -5.88
CA THR A 102 -6.80 8.14 -6.88
C THR A 102 -5.91 6.98 -7.31
N GLU A 103 -5.93 6.65 -8.59
CA GLU A 103 -5.15 5.56 -9.17
C GLU A 103 -3.75 6.04 -9.59
N PHE A 104 -2.75 5.18 -9.44
CA PHE A 104 -1.37 5.45 -9.84
C PHE A 104 -0.55 4.15 -9.95
N ASP A 105 0.68 4.25 -10.41
CA ASP A 105 1.67 3.17 -10.35
C ASP A 105 2.67 3.43 -9.23
N VAL A 106 3.05 2.39 -8.47
CA VAL A 106 4.06 2.44 -7.39
C VAL A 106 4.99 1.25 -7.55
N GLU A 107 6.29 1.49 -7.67
CA GLU A 107 7.29 0.42 -7.88
C GLU A 107 6.92 -0.57 -9.00
N ARG A 108 6.37 -0.04 -10.11
CA ARG A 108 5.86 -0.81 -11.28
C ARG A 108 4.60 -1.65 -11.03
N HIS A 109 3.95 -1.48 -9.88
CA HIS A 109 2.68 -2.13 -9.55
C HIS A 109 1.51 -1.16 -9.69
N LYS A 110 0.38 -1.66 -10.21
CA LYS A 110 -0.88 -0.92 -10.23
C LYS A 110 -1.38 -0.72 -8.80
N ALA A 111 -1.76 0.51 -8.48
CA ALA A 111 -2.22 0.86 -7.15
C ALA A 111 -3.30 1.95 -7.16
N PHE A 112 -3.95 2.11 -6.02
CA PHE A 112 -4.82 3.25 -5.75
C PHE A 112 -4.68 3.70 -4.30
N SER A 113 -4.87 5.00 -4.06
CA SER A 113 -5.14 5.54 -2.74
C SER A 113 -6.64 5.70 -2.54
N ALA A 114 -7.09 5.51 -1.30
CA ALA A 114 -8.48 5.68 -0.90
C ALA A 114 -8.53 6.54 0.36
N ARG A 115 -8.78 7.85 0.18
CA ARG A 115 -8.88 8.80 1.29
C ARG A 115 -10.27 8.77 1.92
N ARG A 116 -10.32 8.67 3.25
CA ARG A 116 -11.58 8.66 4.00
C ARG A 116 -11.41 9.23 5.41
N ASP A 117 -11.76 10.49 5.58
CA ASP A 117 -11.49 11.24 6.81
C ASP A 117 -12.64 11.11 7.84
N THR A 118 -12.84 9.93 8.44
CA THR A 118 -13.95 9.75 9.42
C THR A 118 -13.64 10.18 10.85
N THR A 119 -12.57 9.67 11.44
CA THR A 119 -12.18 9.95 12.85
C THR A 119 -10.84 10.70 12.93
N GLY A 120 -10.40 11.24 11.79
CA GLY A 120 -9.11 11.91 11.57
C GLY A 120 -8.80 11.89 10.07
N ALA A 121 -7.72 12.52 9.66
CA ALA A 121 -7.19 12.37 8.30
C ALA A 121 -6.73 10.92 8.13
N ALA A 122 -7.33 10.20 7.18
CA ALA A 122 -6.98 8.80 6.96
C ALA A 122 -7.04 8.38 5.48
N CYS A 123 -6.16 7.45 5.12
CA CYS A 123 -6.04 6.97 3.76
C CYS A 123 -5.44 5.57 3.74
N SER A 124 -5.92 4.72 2.83
CA SER A 124 -5.16 3.53 2.43
C SER A 124 -4.49 3.71 1.08
N VAL A 125 -3.37 3.02 0.88
CA VAL A 125 -2.84 2.70 -0.44
C VAL A 125 -2.91 1.19 -0.61
N THR A 126 -3.48 0.73 -1.72
CA THR A 126 -3.59 -0.68 -2.07
C THR A 126 -2.91 -0.92 -3.41
N ALA A 127 -2.07 -1.94 -3.50
CA ALA A 127 -1.36 -2.31 -4.73
C ALA A 127 -1.56 -3.79 -5.05
N ALA A 128 -1.57 -4.11 -6.35
CA ALA A 128 -1.45 -5.48 -6.82
C ALA A 128 -0.02 -5.98 -6.57
N ALA A 129 0.14 -7.22 -6.10
CA ALA A 129 1.45 -7.85 -5.91
C ALA A 129 1.31 -9.37 -6.02
N GLY A 130 2.05 -10.01 -6.94
CA GLY A 130 1.88 -11.42 -7.25
C GLY A 130 0.45 -11.76 -7.66
N THR A 131 -0.14 -12.76 -7.00
CA THR A 131 -1.55 -13.19 -7.20
C THR A 131 -2.55 -12.43 -6.33
N GLY A 132 -2.09 -11.48 -5.53
CA GLY A 132 -2.88 -10.87 -4.47
C GLY A 132 -2.81 -9.36 -4.44
N VAL A 133 -3.28 -8.81 -3.33
CA VAL A 133 -3.23 -7.37 -3.05
C VAL A 133 -2.71 -7.13 -1.65
N LEU A 134 -1.97 -6.05 -1.51
CA LEU A 134 -1.47 -5.57 -0.23
C LEU A 134 -1.94 -4.14 -0.01
N SER A 135 -2.26 -3.81 1.24
CA SER A 135 -2.83 -2.53 1.62
C SER A 135 -2.19 -2.00 2.88
N TRP A 136 -1.83 -0.71 2.85
CA TRP A 136 -1.39 0.07 3.99
C TRP A 136 -2.42 1.14 4.27
N TRP A 137 -3.08 1.07 5.42
CA TRP A 137 -3.94 2.13 5.96
C TRP A 137 -3.15 2.98 6.94
N VAL A 138 -3.24 4.30 6.82
CA VAL A 138 -2.65 5.28 7.73
C VAL A 138 -3.74 6.23 8.21
N GLN A 139 -3.78 6.45 9.52
CA GLN A 139 -4.69 7.39 10.15
C GLN A 139 -3.98 8.27 11.16
N MET A 140 -4.17 9.58 11.04
CA MET A 140 -3.69 10.58 11.99
C MET A 140 -4.75 10.77 13.09
N ARG A 141 -4.50 10.23 14.29
CA ARG A 141 -5.51 10.22 15.36
C ARG A 141 -5.79 11.63 15.87
N GLY A 142 -7.05 12.06 15.79
CA GLY A 142 -7.50 13.37 16.29
C GLY A 142 -7.01 14.58 15.48
N GLN A 143 -6.27 14.37 14.39
CA GLN A 143 -5.83 15.41 13.47
C GLN A 143 -6.64 15.36 12.18
N ARG A 144 -7.10 16.52 11.70
CA ARG A 144 -7.76 16.62 10.38
C ARG A 144 -6.82 17.12 9.29
N THR A 145 -5.59 17.44 9.65
CA THR A 145 -4.54 17.93 8.77
C THR A 145 -3.50 16.83 8.51
N GLY A 146 -2.67 17.04 7.50
CA GLY A 146 -1.66 16.07 7.07
C GLY A 146 -2.08 15.26 5.84
N ASP A 147 -1.12 14.52 5.31
CA ASP A 147 -1.29 13.69 4.11
C ASP A 147 -1.07 12.20 4.41
N PRO A 148 -2.10 11.51 4.96
CA PRO A 148 -2.01 10.07 5.21
C PRO A 148 -1.83 9.25 3.92
N CYS A 149 -2.23 9.76 2.75
CA CYS A 149 -2.05 9.03 1.49
C CYS A 149 -0.58 9.01 1.08
N ALA A 150 0.13 10.13 1.22
CA ALA A 150 1.56 10.18 0.99
C ALA A 150 2.32 9.23 1.94
N GLU A 151 1.92 9.16 3.21
CA GLU A 151 2.55 8.26 4.19
C GLU A 151 2.27 6.78 3.87
N ALA A 152 1.03 6.44 3.52
CA ALA A 152 0.67 5.10 3.06
C ALA A 152 1.42 4.71 1.78
N GLN A 153 1.64 5.67 0.86
CA GLN A 153 2.38 5.45 -0.37
C GLN A 153 3.87 5.18 -0.12
N LYS A 154 4.49 5.85 0.86
CA LYS A 154 5.88 5.55 1.25
C LYS A 154 6.02 4.13 1.79
N LEU A 155 5.12 3.71 2.68
CA LEU A 155 5.11 2.34 3.20
C LEU A 155 4.90 1.32 2.09
N MET A 156 3.98 1.61 1.16
CA MET A 156 3.74 0.80 -0.03
C MET A 156 5.01 0.64 -0.87
N ALA A 157 5.69 1.75 -1.17
CA ALA A 157 6.93 1.74 -1.94
C ALA A 157 8.03 0.95 -1.21
N ALA A 158 8.21 1.15 0.09
CA ALA A 158 9.20 0.42 0.89
C ALA A 158 8.94 -1.10 0.88
N THR A 159 7.68 -1.53 1.03
CA THR A 159 7.30 -2.95 0.93
C THR A 159 7.65 -3.53 -0.43
N LEU A 160 7.26 -2.86 -1.53
CA LEU A 160 7.49 -3.34 -2.89
C LEU A 160 8.97 -3.27 -3.32
N GLN A 161 9.76 -2.36 -2.75
CA GLN A 161 11.20 -2.31 -2.97
C GLN A 161 11.95 -3.41 -2.22
N SER A 162 11.47 -3.79 -1.03
CA SER A 162 12.02 -4.90 -0.23
C SER A 162 11.76 -6.27 -0.87
N ASP A 163 10.96 -6.29 -1.92
CA ASP A 163 10.65 -7.48 -2.71
C ASP A 163 11.66 -7.75 -3.84
N LEU A 164 12.35 -6.72 -4.31
CA LEU A 164 13.32 -6.76 -5.43
C LEU A 164 14.67 -7.35 -5.01
#